data_AF-A0A7V8VBS4-F1
#
_entry.id   AF-A0A7V8VBS4-F1
#
_cell.length_a   1.000
_cell.length_b   1.000
_cell.length_c   1.000
_cell.angle_alpha   90.00
_cell.angle_beta   90.00
_cell.angle_gamma   90.00
#
_symmetry.space_group_name_H-M   'P 1'
#
loop_
_entity.id
_entity.type
_entity.pdbx_description
1 polymer ?
#
loop_
_entity_poly.entity_id
_entity_poly.type
_entity_poly.pdbx_seq_one_letter_code
_entity_poly.pdbx_strand_id
1 'polypeptide(L)'
;MSRSKRWGVMIALVWGGLAGLAAEPAPVTPDNFDKLRQLIQPQPGESRFWQIPWLLSLDEAIQKAAAEGKPIFVWSGAGGPPHTVC
;
A
#
# COMPACT_ATOMS: atom_id res chain seq x y z
N MET A 1 46.38 4.28 30.20
CA MET A 1 45.21 4.69 29.38
C MET A 1 43.95 4.04 29.93
N SER A 2 42.99 4.84 30.40
CA SER A 2 41.82 4.37 31.16
C SER A 2 40.76 3.72 30.27
N ARG A 3 40.23 2.56 30.71
CA ARG A 3 39.17 1.76 30.05
C ARG A 3 37.89 2.55 29.75
N SER A 4 37.64 3.66 30.45
CA SER A 4 36.45 4.52 30.26
C SER A 4 36.41 5.25 28.92
N LYS A 5 37.56 5.60 28.33
CA LYS A 5 37.60 6.28 27.01
C LYS A 5 37.25 5.36 25.84
N ARG A 6 37.43 4.04 25.97
CA ARG A 6 37.12 3.06 24.92
C ARG A 6 35.62 2.81 24.79
N TRP A 7 34.85 2.99 25.85
CA TRP A 7 33.40 2.79 25.84
C TRP A 7 32.63 3.97 25.27
N GLY A 8 33.08 5.21 25.54
CA GLY A 8 32.47 6.42 24.95
C GLY A 8 32.60 6.48 23.41
N VAL A 9 33.71 5.97 22.86
CA VAL A 9 33.92 5.92 21.40
C VAL A 9 33.05 4.84 20.73
N MET A 10 32.82 3.71 21.40
CA MET A 10 31.97 2.62 20.90
C MET A 10 30.48 3.01 20.87
N ILE A 11 30.01 3.79 21.84
CA ILE A 11 28.60 4.25 21.90
C ILE A 11 28.31 5.31 20.82
N ALA A 12 29.27 6.21 20.55
CA ALA A 12 29.13 7.22 19.51
C ALA A 12 29.04 6.63 18.08
N LEU A 13 29.70 5.50 17.82
CA LEU A 13 29.66 4.81 16.53
C LEU A 13 28.33 4.07 16.27
N VAL A 14 27.66 3.58 17.33
CA VAL A 14 26.38 2.89 17.21
C VAL A 14 25.21 3.87 17.02
N TRP A 15 25.29 5.08 17.57
CA TRP A 15 24.26 6.11 17.38
C TRP A 15 24.40 6.94 16.10
N GLY A 16 25.62 7.11 15.57
CA GLY A 16 25.85 7.84 14.31
C GLY A 16 25.44 7.07 13.05
N GLY A 17 25.25 5.75 13.12
CA GLY A 17 24.98 4.88 11.96
C GLY A 17 23.52 4.83 11.51
N LEU A 18 22.56 5.29 12.34
CA LEU A 18 21.12 5.18 12.05
C LEU A 18 20.52 6.41 11.35
N ALA A 19 21.24 7.53 11.29
CA ALA A 19 20.72 8.77 10.69
C ALA A 19 21.02 8.93 9.19
N GLY A 20 21.81 8.02 8.58
CA GLY A 20 22.34 8.18 7.22
C GLY A 20 21.71 7.32 6.12
N LEU A 21 20.63 6.58 6.38
CA LEU A 21 20.13 5.54 5.46
C LEU A 21 18.79 5.84 4.79
N ALA A 22 18.24 7.04 4.93
CA ALA A 22 17.12 7.50 4.11
C ALA A 22 17.64 8.56 3.15
N ALA A 23 18.36 8.14 2.11
CA ALA A 23 18.55 9.00 0.94
C ALA A 23 17.17 9.34 0.38
N GLU A 24 16.88 10.63 0.19
CA GLU A 24 15.63 11.02 -0.46
C GLU A 24 15.55 10.35 -1.84
N PRO A 25 14.36 9.85 -2.25
CA PRO A 25 14.21 9.26 -3.56
C PRO A 25 14.64 10.28 -4.61
N ALA A 26 15.45 9.83 -5.58
CA ALA A 26 15.89 10.69 -6.66
C ALA A 26 14.67 11.32 -7.34
N PRO A 27 14.73 12.62 -7.71
CA PRO A 27 13.61 13.29 -8.36
C PRO A 27 13.25 12.58 -9.67
N VAL A 28 11.96 12.54 -9.96
CA VAL A 28 11.45 12.05 -11.25
C VAL A 28 11.91 13.02 -12.33
N THR A 29 12.63 12.51 -13.32
CA THR A 29 13.12 13.27 -14.47
C THR A 29 12.22 12.98 -15.67
N PRO A 30 12.16 13.87 -16.69
CA PRO A 30 11.44 13.58 -17.92
C PRO A 30 11.83 12.23 -18.55
N ASP A 31 13.12 11.89 -18.51
CA ASP A 31 13.66 10.65 -19.09
C ASP A 31 13.21 9.38 -18.36
N ASN A 32 12.94 9.45 -17.04
CA ASN A 32 12.50 8.31 -16.25
C ASN A 32 10.98 8.26 -16.00
N PHE A 33 10.27 9.33 -16.35
CA PHE A 33 8.83 9.47 -16.10
C PHE A 33 8.02 8.38 -16.76
N ASP A 34 8.24 8.12 -18.06
CA ASP A 34 7.46 7.13 -18.80
C ASP A 34 7.62 5.73 -18.21
N LYS A 35 8.86 5.38 -17.83
CA LYS A 35 9.15 4.10 -17.16
C LYS A 35 8.41 3.98 -15.83
N LEU A 36 8.44 5.02 -15.00
CA LEU A 36 7.75 5.02 -13.71
C LEU A 36 6.23 5.00 -13.86
N ARG A 37 5.69 5.80 -14.79
CA ARG A 37 4.26 5.84 -15.11
C ARG A 37 3.74 4.48 -15.53
N GLN A 38 4.48 3.76 -16.38
CA GLN A 38 4.10 2.41 -16.79
C GLN A 38 3.94 1.45 -15.61
N LEU A 39 4.77 1.57 -14.57
CA LEU A 39 4.71 0.71 -13.38
C LEU A 39 3.51 1.03 -12.47
N ILE A 40 3.00 2.25 -12.50
CA ILE A 40 1.87 2.69 -11.65
C ILE A 40 0.52 2.37 -12.30
N GLN A 41 0.51 2.16 -13.63
CA GLN A 41 -0.71 1.79 -14.33
C GLN A 41 -1.11 0.35 -14.03
N PRO A 42 -2.43 0.04 -13.99
CA PRO A 42 -2.88 -1.34 -13.91
C PRO A 42 -2.30 -2.17 -15.05
N GLN A 43 -1.66 -3.28 -14.71
CA GLN A 43 -1.14 -4.23 -15.69
C GLN A 43 -2.22 -5.22 -16.14
N PRO A 44 -2.07 -5.86 -17.32
CA PRO A 44 -2.96 -6.93 -17.74
C PRO A 44 -3.03 -8.04 -16.68
N GLY A 45 -4.24 -8.39 -16.26
CA GLY A 45 -4.47 -9.42 -15.24
C GLY A 45 -4.37 -8.92 -13.79
N GLU A 46 -3.97 -7.67 -13.56
CA GLU A 46 -4.23 -7.00 -12.29
C GLU A 46 -5.71 -6.66 -12.18
N SER A 47 -6.16 -6.28 -10.98
CA SER A 47 -7.50 -5.70 -10.81
C SER A 47 -8.67 -6.61 -11.23
N ARG A 48 -8.48 -7.95 -11.24
CA ARG A 48 -9.51 -8.94 -11.65
C ARG A 48 -10.82 -8.83 -10.89
N PHE A 49 -10.80 -8.29 -9.68
CA PHE A 49 -12.00 -8.03 -8.90
C PHE A 49 -12.97 -7.09 -9.64
N TRP A 50 -12.50 -6.20 -10.53
CA TRP A 50 -13.37 -5.38 -11.38
C TRP A 50 -14.13 -6.15 -12.46
N GLN A 51 -13.70 -7.37 -12.79
CA GLN A 51 -14.35 -8.21 -13.79
C GLN A 51 -15.50 -9.04 -13.20
N ILE A 52 -15.62 -9.08 -11.87
CA ILE A 52 -16.71 -9.77 -11.19
C ILE A 52 -17.99 -8.97 -11.45
N PRO A 53 -19.09 -9.61 -11.89
CA PRO A 53 -20.39 -8.95 -12.06
C PRO A 53 -21.01 -8.71 -10.68
N TRP A 54 -20.53 -7.68 -9.99
CA TRP A 54 -20.98 -7.33 -8.65
C TRP A 54 -22.46 -6.99 -8.64
N LEU A 55 -23.17 -7.50 -7.63
CA LEU A 55 -24.50 -7.01 -7.28
C LEU A 55 -24.32 -5.73 -6.47
N LEU A 56 -24.88 -4.63 -6.97
CA LEU A 56 -24.72 -3.31 -6.35
C LEU A 56 -25.75 -3.04 -5.25
N SER A 57 -26.81 -3.84 -5.18
CA SER A 57 -27.82 -3.80 -4.12
C SER A 57 -27.59 -4.95 -3.14
N LEU A 58 -27.37 -4.61 -1.86
CA LEU A 58 -27.20 -5.60 -0.80
C LEU A 58 -28.48 -6.43 -0.59
N ASP A 59 -29.65 -5.79 -0.67
CA ASP A 59 -30.94 -6.46 -0.47
C ASP A 59 -31.19 -7.51 -1.58
N GLU A 60 -30.91 -7.16 -2.83
CA GLU A 60 -31.02 -8.10 -3.95
C GLU A 60 -30.03 -9.27 -3.82
N ALA A 61 -28.80 -8.98 -3.38
CA ALA A 61 -27.79 -10.00 -3.13
C ALA A 61 -28.22 -10.97 -2.02
N ILE A 62 -28.82 -10.46 -0.94
CA ILE A 62 -29.35 -11.27 0.16
C ILE A 62 -30.48 -12.18 -0.31
N GLN A 63 -31.45 -11.64 -1.05
CA GLN A 63 -32.57 -12.43 -1.56
C GLN A 63 -32.09 -13.55 -2.48
N LYS A 64 -31.16 -13.25 -3.40
CA LYS A 64 -30.59 -14.24 -4.32
C LYS A 64 -29.81 -15.33 -3.58
N ALA A 65 -28.98 -14.95 -2.62
CA ALA A 65 -28.18 -15.88 -1.84
C ALA A 65 -29.05 -16.83 -1.00
N ALA A 66 -30.12 -16.32 -0.40
CA ALA A 66 -31.10 -17.13 0.33
C ALA A 66 -31.83 -18.11 -0.60
N ALA A 67 -32.25 -17.66 -1.79
CA ALA A 67 -32.90 -18.52 -2.79
C ALA A 67 -31.97 -19.63 -3.32
N GLU A 68 -30.67 -19.35 -3.44
CA GLU A 68 -29.67 -20.33 -3.90
C GLU A 68 -29.05 -21.17 -2.78
N GLY A 69 -29.33 -20.85 -1.51
CA GLY A 69 -28.69 -21.50 -0.36
C GLY A 69 -27.18 -21.28 -0.29
N LYS A 70 -26.68 -20.12 -0.75
CA LYS A 70 -25.24 -19.79 -0.80
C LYS A 70 -24.88 -18.64 0.13
N PRO A 71 -23.64 -18.59 0.65
CA PRO A 71 -23.15 -17.45 1.42
C PRO A 71 -22.91 -16.22 0.53
N ILE A 72 -22.89 -15.04 1.15
CA ILE A 72 -22.59 -13.75 0.49
C ILE A 72 -21.17 -13.32 0.85
N PHE A 73 -20.46 -12.76 -0.12
CA PHE A 73 -19.22 -12.03 0.08
C PHE A 73 -19.46 -10.55 -0.23
N VAL A 74 -19.25 -9.68 0.76
CA VAL A 74 -19.42 -8.23 0.61
C VAL A 74 -18.04 -7.60 0.46
N TRP A 75 -17.82 -6.95 -0.69
CA TRP A 75 -16.66 -6.08 -0.92
C TRP A 75 -17.12 -4.63 -0.79
N SER A 76 -16.61 -3.92 0.22
CA SER A 76 -16.79 -2.47 0.36
C SER A 76 -15.44 -1.81 0.54
N GLY A 77 -15.24 -0.68 -0.12
CA GLY A 77 -14.07 0.18 0.06
C GLY A 77 -14.51 1.53 0.61
N ALA A 78 -13.83 2.02 1.64
CA ALA A 78 -13.95 3.42 2.03
C ALA A 78 -13.23 4.29 1.01
N GLY A 79 -13.85 5.40 0.60
CA GLY A 79 -13.21 6.35 -0.32
C GLY A 79 -11.93 6.92 0.30
N GLY A 80 -10.81 6.83 -0.43
CA GLY A 80 -9.65 7.68 -0.14
C GLY A 80 -9.98 9.16 -0.37
N PRO A 81 -9.24 10.12 0.21
CA PRO A 81 -9.53 11.54 0.07
C PRO A 81 -9.70 11.96 -1.40
N PRO A 82 -10.65 12.85 -1.75
CA PRO A 82 -11.41 13.77 -0.89
C PRO A 82 -12.80 13.27 -0.45
N HIS A 83 -13.13 11.98 -0.65
CA HIS A 83 -14.46 11.46 -0.31
C HIS A 83 -14.52 11.16 1.20
N THR A 84 -15.01 12.10 2.00
CA THR A 84 -14.98 12.07 3.48
C THR A 84 -15.96 11.10 4.15
N VAL A 85 -16.40 10.02 3.51
CA VAL A 85 -17.27 9.02 4.17
C VAL A 85 -17.12 7.61 3.58
N CYS A 86 -17.30 6.63 4.47
CA CYS A 86 -17.75 5.28 4.19
C CYS A 86 -19.29 5.26 4.21
#